data_AF-A0A940TMJ3-F1
#
_entry.id   AF-A0A940TMJ3-F1
#
_cell.length_a   1.000
_cell.length_b   1.000
_cell.length_c   1.000
_cell.angle_alpha   90.00
_cell.angle_beta   90.00
_cell.angle_gamma   90.00
#
_symmetry.space_group_name_H-M   'P 1'
#
loop_
_entity.id
_entity.type
_entity.pdbx_description
1 polymer ?
#
loop_
_entity_poly.entity_id
_entity_poly.type
_entity_poly.pdbx_seq_one_letter_code
_entity_poly.pdbx_strand_id
1 'polypeptide(L)'
;SMEHSDRVAAEVKQRSVPAYWIIGFFVFANTMICYFDRVNFSVAAPTIMKLFHWDMGILGLAMSMFGVGYILTQIPAGLLADRFGGRKVLAAGSVGWSLCTVLTPFAGTPLLMYLVRGLLGLAEGLNFPGSTSLLSKWVPLKARARIQGLNLSGVSAGPLIATPLTIWIMTGFGWKAMFYFYGILGFLWTAAWLFYSTENPSEHKDMSRENLKEIEAGQAAEAAVSVGDAPIRSKAVWGLATAYTPRSKWGSLHPCLGWRH
;
A
#
# COMPACT_ATOMS: atom_id res chain seq x y z
N SER A 1 20.48 43.51 -15.83
CA SER A 1 19.04 43.18 -15.74
C SER A 1 18.78 41.72 -16.14
N MET A 2 19.19 41.26 -17.34
CA MET A 2 19.10 39.83 -17.73
C MET A 2 19.85 38.88 -16.80
N GLU A 3 21.09 39.18 -16.43
CA GLU A 3 21.89 38.30 -15.55
C GLU A 3 21.29 38.12 -14.14
N HIS A 4 20.54 39.10 -13.65
CA HIS A 4 19.79 38.99 -12.39
C HIS A 4 18.53 38.14 -12.58
N SER A 5 17.82 38.29 -13.69
CA SER A 5 16.68 37.47 -14.06
C SER A 5 17.06 36.00 -14.26
N ASP A 6 18.23 35.72 -14.86
CA ASP A 6 18.74 34.36 -15.08
C ASP A 6 19.21 33.72 -13.76
N ARG A 7 19.83 34.49 -12.86
CA ARG A 7 20.17 34.03 -11.50
C ARG A 7 18.93 33.75 -10.65
N VAL A 8 17.92 34.61 -10.71
CA VAL A 8 16.64 34.39 -10.02
C VAL A 8 15.91 33.19 -10.62
N ALA A 9 15.90 33.02 -11.94
CA ALA A 9 15.33 31.84 -12.59
C ALA A 9 16.08 30.55 -12.22
N ALA A 10 17.41 30.61 -12.07
CA ALA A 10 18.23 29.51 -11.60
C ALA A 10 17.98 29.19 -10.11
N GLU A 11 17.86 30.20 -9.23
CA GLU A 11 17.53 30.03 -7.80
C GLU A 11 16.09 29.51 -7.59
N VAL A 12 15.12 29.98 -8.38
CA VAL A 12 13.73 29.50 -8.34
C VAL A 12 13.65 28.05 -8.82
N LYS A 13 14.42 27.67 -9.85
CA LYS A 13 14.55 26.28 -10.32
C LYS A 13 15.26 25.37 -9.31
N GLN A 14 16.08 25.93 -8.43
CA GLN A 14 16.74 25.21 -7.33
C GLN A 14 15.83 25.04 -6.09
N ARG A 15 14.74 25.82 -5.99
CA ARG A 15 13.74 25.75 -4.91
C ARG A 15 12.53 24.86 -5.20
N SER A 16 12.38 24.33 -6.41
CA SER A 16 11.26 23.43 -6.73
C SER A 16 11.43 22.08 -6.01
N VAL A 17 10.38 21.61 -5.34
CA VAL A 17 10.36 20.30 -4.67
C VAL A 17 10.74 19.21 -5.68
N PRO A 18 11.75 18.36 -5.39
CA PRO A 18 12.15 17.31 -6.32
C PRO A 18 10.99 16.35 -6.65
N ALA A 19 10.87 15.93 -7.91
CA ALA A 19 9.78 15.07 -8.38
C ALA A 19 9.62 13.77 -7.57
N TYR A 20 10.73 13.20 -7.05
CA TYR A 20 10.67 11.99 -6.23
C TYR A 20 9.94 12.20 -4.88
N TRP A 21 9.90 13.43 -4.34
CA TRP A 21 9.08 13.75 -3.16
C TRP A 21 7.59 13.78 -3.50
N ILE A 22 7.24 14.26 -4.70
CA ILE A 22 5.86 14.27 -5.18
C ILE A 22 5.37 12.83 -5.36
N ILE A 23 6.18 11.96 -5.99
CA ILE A 23 5.89 10.52 -6.08
C ILE A 23 5.76 9.88 -4.69
N GLY A 24 6.67 10.23 -3.77
CA GLY A 24 6.58 9.80 -2.38
C GLY A 24 5.26 10.17 -1.71
N PHE A 25 4.76 11.39 -1.96
CA PHE A 25 3.48 11.86 -1.45
C PHE A 25 2.29 11.11 -2.08
N PHE A 26 2.33 10.81 -3.39
CA PHE A 26 1.32 9.98 -4.03
C PHE A 26 1.24 8.60 -3.39
N VAL A 27 2.39 7.96 -3.15
CA VAL A 27 2.47 6.65 -2.50
C VAL A 27 1.95 6.70 -1.05
N PHE A 28 2.29 7.75 -0.30
CA PHE A 28 1.73 8.01 1.02
C PHE A 28 0.20 8.15 0.99
N ALA A 29 -0.34 8.95 0.06
CA ALA A 29 -1.78 9.12 -0.10
C ALA A 29 -2.48 7.80 -0.45
N ASN A 30 -1.85 6.96 -1.28
CA ASN A 30 -2.34 5.62 -1.60
C ASN A 30 -2.46 4.74 -0.34
N THR A 31 -1.40 4.75 0.48
CA THR A 31 -1.39 4.01 1.75
C THR A 31 -2.45 4.55 2.70
N MET A 32 -2.67 5.86 2.77
CA MET A 32 -3.78 6.41 3.55
C MET A 32 -5.15 5.90 3.07
N ILE A 33 -5.41 5.95 1.76
CA ILE A 33 -6.68 5.47 1.17
C ILE A 33 -6.88 3.98 1.47
N CYS A 34 -5.84 3.17 1.31
CA CYS A 34 -5.85 1.75 1.69
C CYS A 34 -6.26 1.54 3.17
N TYR A 35 -5.79 2.40 4.08
CA TYR A 35 -6.21 2.32 5.49
C TYR A 35 -7.60 2.93 5.76
N PHE A 36 -8.08 3.85 4.93
CA PHE A 36 -9.48 4.30 4.99
C PHE A 36 -10.42 3.12 4.72
N ASP A 37 -10.09 2.27 3.76
CA ASP A 37 -10.86 1.06 3.42
C ASP A 37 -10.90 0.02 4.54
N ARG A 38 -9.89 -0.01 5.42
CA ARG A 38 -9.91 -0.90 6.61
C ARG A 38 -10.81 -0.36 7.71
N VAL A 39 -10.83 0.96 7.88
CA VAL A 39 -11.68 1.61 8.88
C VAL A 39 -13.14 1.59 8.46
N ASN A 40 -13.43 1.78 7.17
CA ASN A 40 -14.81 1.88 6.67
C ASN A 40 -15.66 0.67 7.08
N PHE A 41 -15.12 -0.55 6.93
CA PHE A 41 -15.83 -1.79 7.19
C PHE A 41 -15.99 -2.04 8.69
N SER A 42 -14.98 -1.68 9.48
CA SER A 42 -15.03 -1.77 10.95
C SER A 42 -16.09 -0.83 11.55
N VAL A 43 -16.22 0.38 11.02
CA VAL A 43 -17.26 1.34 11.42
C VAL A 43 -18.64 0.88 10.93
N ALA A 44 -18.73 0.26 9.75
CA ALA A 44 -19.97 -0.30 9.21
C ALA A 44 -20.51 -1.50 9.97
N ALA A 45 -19.62 -2.29 10.60
CA ALA A 45 -19.92 -3.62 11.08
C ALA A 45 -21.18 -3.70 11.97
N PRO A 46 -21.36 -2.84 12.99
CA PRO A 46 -22.57 -2.88 13.81
C PRO A 46 -23.87 -2.63 13.03
N THR A 47 -23.81 -1.75 12.01
CA THR A 47 -24.95 -1.43 11.14
C THR A 47 -25.28 -2.60 10.21
N ILE A 48 -24.26 -3.23 9.62
CA ILE A 48 -24.41 -4.41 8.75
C ILE A 48 -25.00 -5.58 9.54
N MET A 49 -24.50 -5.83 10.75
CA MET A 49 -25.02 -6.88 11.64
C MET A 49 -26.50 -6.70 11.93
N LYS A 50 -26.92 -5.48 12.31
CA LYS A 50 -28.32 -5.17 12.59
C LYS A 50 -29.20 -5.33 11.35
N LEU A 51 -28.72 -4.88 10.19
CA LEU A 51 -29.48 -4.88 8.94
C LEU A 51 -29.74 -6.30 8.40
N PHE A 52 -28.73 -7.17 8.45
CA PHE A 52 -28.83 -8.52 7.89
C PHE A 52 -29.06 -9.60 8.95
N HIS A 53 -29.25 -9.21 10.22
CA HIS A 53 -29.35 -10.12 11.36
C HIS A 53 -28.16 -11.10 11.46
N TRP A 54 -26.96 -10.62 11.14
CA TRP A 54 -25.74 -11.42 11.22
C TRP A 54 -25.14 -11.37 12.62
N ASP A 55 -24.57 -12.49 13.03
CA ASP A 55 -23.82 -12.59 14.28
C ASP A 55 -22.38 -12.07 14.13
N MET A 56 -21.66 -12.00 15.25
CA MET A 56 -20.25 -11.60 15.23
C MET A 56 -19.35 -12.62 14.53
N GLY A 57 -19.75 -13.90 14.48
CA GLY A 57 -19.00 -14.96 13.82
C GLY A 57 -18.87 -14.71 12.32
N ILE A 58 -19.97 -14.34 11.67
CA ILE A 58 -20.00 -13.97 10.24
C ILE A 58 -19.08 -12.76 9.98
N LEU A 59 -19.20 -11.70 10.76
CA LEU A 59 -18.36 -10.50 10.58
C LEU A 59 -16.87 -10.80 10.85
N GLY A 60 -16.57 -11.59 11.89
CA GLY A 60 -15.21 -12.01 12.19
C GLY A 60 -14.59 -12.85 11.07
N LEU A 61 -15.39 -13.71 10.43
CA LEU A 61 -14.94 -14.46 9.26
C LEU A 61 -14.72 -13.55 8.05
N ALA A 62 -15.60 -12.57 7.80
CA ALA A 62 -15.41 -11.58 6.73
C ALA A 62 -14.12 -10.75 6.92
N MET A 63 -13.82 -10.34 8.15
CA MET A 63 -12.55 -9.69 8.51
C MET A 63 -11.35 -10.61 8.28
N SER A 64 -11.50 -11.90 8.60
CA SER A 64 -10.44 -12.91 8.41
C SER A 64 -10.17 -13.18 6.93
N MET A 65 -11.21 -13.24 6.09
CA MET A 65 -11.06 -13.46 4.65
C MET A 65 -10.25 -12.37 3.96
N PHE A 66 -10.40 -11.12 4.39
CA PHE A 66 -9.52 -10.03 3.97
C PHE A 66 -8.05 -10.33 4.32
N GLY A 67 -7.76 -10.76 5.55
CA GLY A 67 -6.41 -11.11 5.98
C GLY A 67 -5.81 -12.27 5.18
N VAL A 68 -6.62 -13.28 4.84
CA VAL A 68 -6.20 -14.40 3.99
C VAL A 68 -5.80 -13.92 2.60
N GLY A 69 -6.64 -13.12 1.93
CA GLY A 69 -6.30 -12.55 0.63
C GLY A 69 -5.02 -11.70 0.67
N TYR A 70 -4.88 -10.88 1.71
CA TYR A 70 -3.73 -10.03 1.89
C TYR A 70 -2.41 -10.83 2.02
N ILE A 71 -2.39 -11.87 2.86
CA ILE A 71 -1.20 -12.72 3.06
C ILE A 71 -0.85 -13.48 1.77
N LEU A 72 -1.85 -14.04 1.09
CA LEU A 72 -1.64 -14.80 -0.14
C LEU A 72 -1.00 -13.96 -1.25
N THR A 73 -1.25 -12.65 -1.26
CA THR A 73 -0.78 -11.78 -2.34
C THR A 73 0.58 -11.16 -2.08
N GLN A 74 1.07 -11.06 -0.84
CA GLN A 74 2.33 -10.35 -0.56
C GLN A 74 3.54 -10.92 -1.31
N ILE A 75 3.70 -12.25 -1.35
CA ILE A 75 4.84 -12.88 -2.04
C ILE A 75 4.68 -12.71 -3.57
N PRO A 76 3.54 -13.06 -4.19
CA PRO A 76 3.32 -12.79 -5.62
C PRO A 76 3.45 -11.31 -5.99
N ALA A 77 3.02 -10.40 -5.14
CA ALA A 77 3.06 -8.96 -5.37
C ALA A 77 4.48 -8.44 -5.60
N GLY A 78 5.46 -8.93 -4.83
CA GLY A 78 6.87 -8.59 -5.03
C GLY A 78 7.35 -9.02 -6.43
N LEU A 79 7.09 -10.28 -6.79
CA LEU A 79 7.44 -10.82 -8.11
C LEU A 79 6.74 -10.07 -9.26
N LEU A 80 5.48 -9.68 -9.06
CA LEU A 80 4.75 -8.86 -10.02
C LEU A 80 5.35 -7.47 -10.15
N ALA A 81 5.78 -6.84 -9.03
CA ALA A 81 6.41 -5.53 -9.05
C ALA A 81 7.78 -5.56 -9.74
N ASP A 82 8.54 -6.63 -9.55
CA ASP A 82 9.82 -6.83 -10.23
C ASP A 82 9.63 -7.05 -11.74
N ARG A 83 8.61 -7.83 -12.13
CA ARG A 83 8.35 -8.16 -13.55
C ARG A 83 7.64 -7.06 -14.34
N PHE A 84 6.60 -6.45 -13.76
CA PHE A 84 5.72 -5.52 -14.46
C PHE A 84 5.95 -4.05 -14.08
N GLY A 85 6.73 -3.80 -13.02
CA GLY A 85 7.01 -2.47 -12.52
C GLY A 85 6.08 -2.04 -11.40
N GLY A 86 6.61 -1.23 -10.48
CA GLY A 86 5.89 -0.78 -9.30
C GLY A 86 4.70 0.13 -9.63
N ARG A 87 4.79 0.91 -10.71
CA ARG A 87 3.71 1.83 -11.12
C ARG A 87 2.43 1.09 -11.47
N LYS A 88 2.57 0.04 -12.29
CA LYS A 88 1.42 -0.75 -12.77
C LYS A 88 0.82 -1.59 -11.65
N VAL A 89 1.66 -2.16 -10.79
CA VAL A 89 1.20 -2.96 -9.65
C VAL A 89 0.41 -2.11 -8.65
N LEU A 90 0.89 -0.91 -8.33
CA LEU A 90 0.15 0.03 -7.48
C LEU A 90 -1.20 0.43 -8.09
N ALA A 91 -1.22 0.75 -9.39
CA ALA A 91 -2.46 1.11 -10.08
C ALA A 91 -3.46 -0.06 -10.12
N ALA A 92 -2.99 -1.28 -10.43
CA ALA A 92 -3.82 -2.47 -10.49
C ALA A 92 -4.41 -2.84 -9.11
N GLY A 93 -3.59 -2.74 -8.05
CA GLY A 93 -4.08 -2.87 -6.69
C GLY A 93 -5.15 -1.84 -6.38
N SER A 94 -4.87 -0.57 -6.69
CA SER A 94 -5.77 0.54 -6.36
C SER A 94 -7.14 0.44 -7.01
N VAL A 95 -7.16 0.12 -8.31
CA VAL A 95 -8.39 -0.21 -9.04
C VAL A 95 -9.10 -1.40 -8.42
N GLY A 96 -8.35 -2.47 -8.11
CA GLY A 96 -8.89 -3.72 -7.59
C GLY A 96 -9.59 -3.55 -6.24
N TRP A 97 -8.95 -2.90 -5.26
CA TRP A 97 -9.58 -2.70 -3.95
C TRP A 97 -10.71 -1.68 -4.05
N SER A 98 -10.56 -0.61 -4.84
CA SER A 98 -11.59 0.42 -5.01
C SER A 98 -12.88 -0.16 -5.60
N LEU A 99 -12.75 -1.06 -6.58
CA LEU A 99 -13.86 -1.80 -7.13
C LEU A 99 -14.53 -2.68 -6.07
N CYS A 100 -13.75 -3.43 -5.30
CA CYS A 100 -14.28 -4.26 -4.21
C CYS A 100 -14.98 -3.42 -3.13
N THR A 101 -14.46 -2.24 -2.80
CA THR A 101 -15.07 -1.30 -1.86
C THR A 101 -16.44 -0.86 -2.38
N VAL A 102 -16.55 -0.45 -3.65
CA VAL A 102 -17.83 -0.07 -4.28
C VAL A 102 -18.81 -1.25 -4.38
N LEU A 103 -18.31 -2.47 -4.52
CA LEU A 103 -19.14 -3.68 -4.57
C LEU A 103 -19.63 -4.13 -3.18
N THR A 104 -18.98 -3.70 -2.09
CA THR A 104 -19.30 -4.15 -0.72
C THR A 104 -20.76 -3.89 -0.31
N PRO A 105 -21.39 -2.74 -0.60
CA PRO A 105 -22.81 -2.51 -0.33
C PRO A 105 -23.80 -3.48 -1.00
N PHE A 106 -23.38 -4.17 -2.06
CA PHE A 106 -24.19 -5.15 -2.79
C PHE A 106 -24.05 -6.58 -2.23
N ALA A 107 -23.10 -6.81 -1.32
CA ALA A 107 -22.87 -8.10 -0.68
C ALA A 107 -23.91 -8.36 0.43
N GLY A 108 -25.14 -8.68 0.03
CA GLY A 108 -26.26 -8.95 0.94
C GLY A 108 -26.26 -10.34 1.57
N THR A 109 -25.29 -11.20 1.25
CA THR A 109 -25.16 -12.55 1.83
C THR A 109 -23.76 -12.74 2.42
N PRO A 110 -23.60 -13.59 3.45
CA PRO A 110 -22.30 -13.85 4.06
C PRO A 110 -21.25 -14.32 3.04
N LEU A 111 -21.63 -15.21 2.13
CA LEU A 111 -20.73 -15.72 1.09
C LEU A 111 -20.22 -14.60 0.17
N LEU A 112 -21.11 -13.73 -0.32
CA LEU A 112 -20.70 -12.59 -1.15
C LEU A 112 -19.80 -11.64 -0.37
N MET A 113 -20.09 -11.41 0.91
CA MET A 113 -19.26 -10.57 1.78
C MET A 113 -17.86 -11.17 1.92
N TYR A 114 -17.75 -12.47 2.16
CA TYR A 114 -16.46 -13.17 2.27
C TYR A 114 -15.64 -13.08 0.98
N LEU A 115 -16.29 -13.26 -0.17
CA LEU A 115 -15.64 -13.15 -1.48
C LEU A 115 -15.15 -11.73 -1.73
N VAL A 116 -16.00 -10.72 -1.55
CA VAL A 116 -15.62 -9.30 -1.76
C VAL A 116 -14.50 -8.90 -0.81
N ARG A 117 -14.55 -9.30 0.47
CA ARG A 117 -13.48 -9.02 1.44
C ARG A 117 -12.18 -9.75 1.11
N GLY A 118 -12.26 -11.00 0.66
CA GLY A 118 -11.10 -11.75 0.18
C GLY A 118 -10.43 -11.10 -1.03
N LEU A 119 -11.22 -10.72 -2.04
CA LEU A 119 -10.73 -10.03 -3.24
C LEU A 119 -10.13 -8.65 -2.90
N LEU A 120 -10.77 -7.92 -2.00
CA LEU A 120 -10.25 -6.64 -1.49
C LEU A 120 -8.89 -6.85 -0.80
N GLY A 121 -8.75 -7.90 0.01
CA GLY A 121 -7.49 -8.29 0.63
C GLY A 121 -6.40 -8.64 -0.38
N LEU A 122 -6.74 -9.40 -1.43
CA LEU A 122 -5.81 -9.70 -2.52
C LEU A 122 -5.31 -8.41 -3.17
N ALA A 123 -6.21 -7.49 -3.51
CA ALA A 123 -5.85 -6.23 -4.17
C ALA A 123 -5.01 -5.30 -3.27
N GLU A 124 -5.39 -5.13 -2.00
CA GLU A 124 -4.59 -4.34 -1.04
C GLU A 124 -3.20 -4.95 -0.78
N GLY A 125 -3.06 -6.27 -0.88
CA GLY A 125 -1.77 -6.97 -0.73
C GLY A 125 -0.70 -6.53 -1.72
N LEU A 126 -1.09 -5.89 -2.84
CA LEU A 126 -0.18 -5.34 -3.84
C LEU A 126 0.48 -4.02 -3.40
N ASN A 127 -0.11 -3.29 -2.43
CA ASN A 127 0.28 -1.92 -2.13
C ASN A 127 1.72 -1.80 -1.59
N PHE A 128 2.09 -2.54 -0.54
CA PHE A 128 3.41 -2.41 0.08
C PHE A 128 4.57 -2.91 -0.80
N PRO A 129 4.46 -4.08 -1.46
CA PRO A 129 5.50 -4.52 -2.39
C PRO A 129 5.62 -3.60 -3.61
N GLY A 130 4.50 -3.15 -4.18
CA GLY A 130 4.49 -2.21 -5.30
C GLY A 130 5.10 -0.84 -4.94
N SER A 131 4.73 -0.28 -3.78
CA SER A 131 5.29 0.99 -3.30
C SER A 131 6.78 0.88 -2.99
N THR A 132 7.21 -0.20 -2.34
CA THR A 132 8.63 -0.40 -2.02
C THR A 132 9.49 -0.56 -3.27
N SER A 133 9.02 -1.34 -4.25
CA SER A 133 9.70 -1.53 -5.54
C SER A 133 9.76 -0.24 -6.37
N LEU A 134 8.68 0.55 -6.37
CA LEU A 134 8.67 1.84 -7.04
C LEU A 134 9.64 2.84 -6.36
N LEU A 135 9.55 2.99 -5.04
CA LEU A 135 10.36 3.96 -4.30
C LEU A 135 11.86 3.60 -4.31
N SER A 136 12.21 2.32 -4.43
CA SER A 136 13.62 1.92 -4.61
C SER A 136 14.18 2.42 -5.95
N LYS A 137 13.37 2.41 -7.01
CA LYS A 137 13.76 2.94 -8.33
C LYS A 137 13.75 4.47 -8.38
N TRP A 138 12.81 5.11 -7.70
CA TRP A 138 12.54 6.55 -7.85
C TRP A 138 13.26 7.47 -6.87
N VAL A 139 13.61 6.98 -5.69
CA VAL A 139 14.09 7.83 -4.60
C VAL A 139 15.58 7.62 -4.36
N PRO A 140 16.39 8.69 -4.30
CA PRO A 140 17.81 8.58 -3.98
C PRO A 140 18.00 8.03 -2.57
N LEU A 141 19.06 7.25 -2.36
CA LEU A 141 19.36 6.56 -1.09
C LEU A 141 19.23 7.46 0.15
N LYS A 142 19.74 8.69 0.09
CA LYS A 142 19.73 9.64 1.20
C LYS A 142 18.31 10.07 1.62
N ALA A 143 17.37 10.10 0.69
CA ALA A 143 15.98 10.49 0.95
C ALA A 143 15.04 9.27 1.12
N ARG A 144 15.46 8.08 0.69
CA ARG A 144 14.61 6.88 0.67
C ARG A 144 14.02 6.53 2.03
N ALA A 145 14.81 6.57 3.09
CA ALA A 145 14.33 6.30 4.45
C ALA A 145 13.27 7.32 4.92
N ARG A 146 13.40 8.60 4.54
CA ARG A 146 12.43 9.65 4.91
C ARG A 146 11.12 9.47 4.16
N ILE A 147 11.18 9.18 2.86
CA ILE A 147 9.97 8.95 2.05
C ILE A 147 9.27 7.65 2.45
N GLN A 148 10.02 6.59 2.76
CA GLN A 148 9.43 5.36 3.29
C GLN A 148 8.83 5.58 4.68
N GLY A 149 9.49 6.36 5.55
CA GLY A 149 8.93 6.76 6.84
C GLY A 149 7.64 7.57 6.69
N LEU A 150 7.58 8.47 5.70
CA LEU A 150 6.34 9.17 5.35
C LEU A 150 5.27 8.18 4.89
N ASN A 151 5.58 7.28 3.95
CA ASN A 151 4.64 6.26 3.48
C ASN A 151 4.07 5.43 4.64
N LEU A 152 4.94 4.97 5.55
CA LEU A 152 4.55 4.22 6.74
C LEU A 152 3.72 5.06 7.73
N SER A 153 3.94 6.37 7.83
CA SER A 153 3.09 7.21 8.68
C SER A 153 1.63 7.23 8.20
N GLY A 154 1.39 6.95 6.91
CA GLY A 154 0.05 6.77 6.32
C GLY A 154 -0.77 5.66 6.97
N VAL A 155 -0.10 4.63 7.51
CA VAL A 155 -0.72 3.52 8.27
C VAL A 155 -1.43 4.03 9.53
N SER A 156 -0.85 5.03 10.20
CA SER A 156 -1.39 5.61 11.44
C SER A 156 -2.26 6.83 11.16
N ALA A 157 -1.84 7.68 10.21
CA ALA A 157 -2.59 8.87 9.80
C ALA A 157 -3.93 8.50 9.13
N GLY A 158 -3.95 7.39 8.39
CA GLY A 158 -5.14 6.85 7.73
C GLY A 158 -6.31 6.69 8.72
N PRO A 159 -6.22 5.80 9.71
CA PRO A 159 -7.30 5.58 10.67
C PRO A 159 -7.65 6.79 11.52
N LEU A 160 -6.65 7.62 11.87
CA LEU A 160 -6.84 8.86 12.62
C LEU A 160 -7.82 9.82 11.90
N ILE A 161 -7.68 9.95 10.58
CA ILE A 161 -8.53 10.83 9.77
C ILE A 161 -9.81 10.09 9.32
N ALA A 162 -9.69 8.82 8.93
CA ALA A 162 -10.80 8.03 8.41
C ALA A 162 -11.91 7.85 9.41
N THR A 163 -11.59 7.65 10.69
CA THR A 163 -12.60 7.34 11.72
C THR A 163 -13.65 8.45 11.85
N PRO A 164 -13.29 9.71 12.17
CA PRO A 164 -14.30 10.79 12.25
C PRO A 164 -14.98 11.06 10.90
N LEU A 165 -14.23 11.00 9.79
CA LEU A 165 -14.79 11.21 8.46
C LEU A 165 -15.84 10.15 8.09
N THR A 166 -15.54 8.87 8.35
CA THR A 166 -16.46 7.76 8.08
C THR A 166 -17.72 7.87 8.92
N ILE A 167 -17.59 8.22 10.20
CA ILE A 167 -18.75 8.41 11.09
C ILE A 167 -19.64 9.54 10.55
N TRP A 168 -19.04 10.67 10.18
CA TRP A 168 -19.77 11.81 9.63
C TRP A 168 -20.52 11.47 8.33
N ILE A 169 -19.86 10.76 7.39
CA ILE A 169 -20.51 10.29 6.16
C ILE A 169 -21.64 9.30 6.49
N MET A 170 -21.39 8.35 7.39
CA MET A 170 -22.34 7.30 7.73
C MET A 170 -23.61 7.86 8.38
N THR A 171 -23.50 8.85 9.27
CA THR A 171 -24.67 9.44 9.95
C THR A 171 -25.45 10.39 9.06
N GLY A 172 -24.79 11.10 8.12
CA GLY A 172 -25.44 12.02 7.21
C GLY A 172 -26.03 11.38 5.95
N PHE A 173 -25.33 10.39 5.37
CA PHE A 173 -25.65 9.83 4.04
C PHE A 173 -25.87 8.31 4.06
N GLY A 174 -25.74 7.68 5.24
CA GLY A 174 -25.93 6.25 5.42
C GLY A 174 -24.67 5.41 5.19
N TRP A 175 -24.70 4.17 5.68
CA TRP A 175 -23.53 3.28 5.67
C TRP A 175 -23.05 2.90 4.27
N LYS A 176 -23.93 2.86 3.25
CA LYS A 176 -23.50 2.55 1.88
C LYS A 176 -22.68 3.68 1.27
N ALA A 177 -22.96 4.93 1.63
CA ALA A 177 -22.34 6.11 1.05
C ALA A 177 -20.83 6.16 1.31
N MET A 178 -20.36 5.72 2.49
CA MET A 178 -18.92 5.71 2.80
C MET A 178 -18.13 4.75 1.90
N PHE A 179 -18.71 3.61 1.53
CA PHE A 179 -18.07 2.67 0.59
C PHE A 179 -17.94 3.29 -0.81
N TYR A 180 -18.99 3.96 -1.30
CA TYR A 180 -18.92 4.66 -2.58
C TYR A 180 -17.92 5.81 -2.54
N PHE A 181 -17.91 6.60 -1.47
CA PHE A 181 -16.97 7.70 -1.29
C PHE A 181 -15.51 7.23 -1.36
N TYR A 182 -15.13 6.22 -0.57
CA TYR A 182 -13.75 5.72 -0.54
C TYR A 182 -13.36 4.98 -1.82
N GLY A 183 -14.27 4.21 -2.43
CA GLY A 183 -13.99 3.57 -3.71
C GLY A 183 -13.81 4.57 -4.85
N ILE A 184 -14.63 5.63 -4.91
CA ILE A 184 -14.44 6.72 -5.88
C ILE A 184 -13.13 7.44 -5.62
N LEU A 185 -12.79 7.71 -4.36
CA LEU A 185 -11.52 8.34 -4.00
C LEU A 185 -10.30 7.52 -4.47
N GLY A 186 -10.33 6.19 -4.35
CA GLY A 186 -9.28 5.32 -4.86
C GLY A 186 -9.21 5.31 -6.39
N PHE A 187 -10.35 5.36 -7.11
CA PHE A 187 -10.34 5.53 -8.56
C PHE A 187 -9.78 6.88 -9.00
N LEU A 188 -10.13 7.97 -8.31
CA LEU A 188 -9.58 9.31 -8.56
C LEU A 188 -8.07 9.34 -8.32
N TRP A 189 -7.62 8.73 -7.23
CA TRP A 189 -6.19 8.57 -6.96
C TRP A 189 -5.50 7.78 -8.06
N THR A 190 -6.08 6.66 -8.50
CA THR A 190 -5.51 5.84 -9.58
C THR A 190 -5.41 6.62 -10.89
N ALA A 191 -6.44 7.38 -11.25
CA ALA A 191 -6.42 8.22 -12.45
C ALA A 191 -5.27 9.25 -12.35
N ALA A 192 -5.20 10.00 -11.25
CA ALA A 192 -4.14 10.97 -11.01
C ALA A 192 -2.74 10.30 -11.02
N TRP A 193 -2.62 9.12 -10.43
CA TRP A 193 -1.39 8.31 -10.41
C TRP A 193 -0.96 7.93 -11.83
N LEU A 194 -1.87 7.41 -12.65
CA LEU A 194 -1.55 6.98 -14.02
C LEU A 194 -1.18 8.16 -14.93
N PHE A 195 -1.80 9.33 -14.73
CA PHE A 195 -1.48 10.54 -15.50
C PHE A 195 -0.14 11.16 -15.11
N TYR A 196 0.19 11.19 -13.81
CA TYR A 196 1.38 11.87 -13.31
C TYR A 196 2.63 10.96 -13.29
N SER A 197 2.50 9.74 -12.79
CA SER A 197 3.64 8.84 -12.60
C SER A 197 4.17 8.25 -13.91
N THR A 198 5.48 8.00 -13.96
CA THR A 198 6.13 7.15 -14.96
C THR A 198 6.72 5.91 -14.28
N GLU A 199 7.07 4.86 -15.04
CA GLU A 199 7.72 3.69 -14.40
C GLU A 199 9.18 4.04 -14.07
N ASN A 200 9.89 4.65 -15.02
CA ASN A 200 11.27 5.06 -14.84
C ASN A 200 11.37 6.56 -14.51
N PRO A 201 12.24 6.96 -13.57
CA PRO A 201 12.44 8.37 -13.24
C PRO A 201 13.01 9.16 -14.43
N SER A 202 13.77 8.51 -15.33
CA SER A 202 14.37 9.14 -16.52
C SER A 202 13.35 9.59 -17.57
N GLU A 203 12.15 9.01 -17.55
CA GLU A 203 11.04 9.34 -18.47
C GLU A 203 10.18 10.50 -17.95
N HIS A 204 10.37 10.92 -16.70
CA HIS A 204 9.51 11.90 -16.06
C HIS A 204 9.92 13.34 -16.41
N LYS A 205 8.94 14.15 -16.83
CA LYS A 205 9.17 15.53 -17.31
C LYS A 205 9.78 16.45 -16.24
N ASP A 206 9.36 16.28 -14.98
CA ASP A 206 9.83 17.12 -13.87
C ASP A 206 11.13 16.61 -13.24
N MET A 207 11.74 15.55 -13.80
CA MET A 207 12.96 14.98 -13.23
C MET A 207 14.20 15.73 -13.72
N SER A 208 14.89 16.39 -12.78
CA SER A 208 16.18 17.02 -13.04
C SER A 208 17.28 16.01 -13.32
N ARG A 209 18.20 16.35 -14.24
CA ARG A 209 19.42 15.56 -14.51
C ARG A 209 20.29 15.35 -13.28
N GLU A 210 20.30 16.31 -12.36
CA GLU A 210 21.04 16.20 -11.10
C GLU A 210 20.44 15.12 -10.19
N ASN A 211 19.12 15.14 -10.02
CA ASN A 211 18.41 14.14 -9.22
C ASN A 211 18.53 12.73 -9.82
N LEU A 212 18.49 12.61 -11.15
CA LEU A 212 18.72 11.33 -11.84
C LEU A 212 20.10 10.76 -11.51
N LYS A 213 21.14 11.58 -11.63
CA LYS A 213 22.50 11.15 -11.28
C LYS A 213 22.61 10.71 -9.82
N GLU A 214 21.93 11.39 -8.90
CA GLU A 214 21.93 10.99 -7.50
C GLU A 214 21.24 9.62 -7.27
N ILE A 215 20.14 9.37 -7.98
CA ILE A 215 19.44 8.07 -7.95
C ILE A 215 20.33 6.97 -8.53
N GLU A 216 20.89 7.17 -9.72
CA GLU A 216 21.76 6.21 -10.42
C GLU A 216 23.03 5.89 -9.63
N ALA A 217 23.67 6.92 -9.03
CA ALA A 217 24.83 6.73 -8.17
C ALA A 217 24.49 5.88 -6.92
N GLY A 218 23.31 6.10 -6.34
CA GLY A 218 22.82 5.29 -5.23
C GLY A 218 22.57 3.83 -5.64
N GLN A 219 21.94 3.62 -6.79
CA GLN A 219 21.69 2.27 -7.32
C GLN A 219 22.99 1.52 -7.63
N ALA A 220 24.00 2.20 -8.20
CA ALA A 220 25.31 1.60 -8.44
C ALA A 220 26.01 1.19 -7.13
N ALA A 221 25.91 2.01 -6.09
CA ALA A 221 26.43 1.68 -4.76
C ALA A 221 25.72 0.48 -4.13
N GLU A 222 24.39 0.37 -4.27
CA GLU A 222 23.63 -0.80 -3.81
C GLU A 222 24.00 -2.07 -4.59
N ALA A 223 24.16 -1.97 -5.91
CA ALA A 223 24.55 -3.10 -6.75
C ALA A 223 25.96 -3.62 -6.41
N ALA A 224 26.89 -2.73 -6.07
CA ALA A 224 28.24 -3.10 -5.64
C ALA A 224 28.29 -3.88 -4.32
N VAL A 225 27.25 -3.76 -3.48
CA VAL A 225 27.12 -4.42 -2.18
C VAL A 225 26.18 -5.64 -2.25
N SER A 226 25.55 -5.89 -3.41
CA SER A 226 24.55 -6.95 -3.58
C SER A 226 25.11 -8.35 -3.29
N VAL A 227 24.44 -9.06 -2.37
CA VAL A 227 24.77 -10.43 -1.94
C VAL A 227 23.95 -11.47 -2.76
N GLY A 228 23.71 -11.25 -4.05
CA GLY A 228 23.05 -12.22 -4.96
C GLY A 228 21.75 -12.89 -4.44
N ASP A 229 21.42 -14.08 -4.96
CA ASP A 229 20.24 -14.89 -4.57
C ASP A 229 20.41 -15.64 -3.23
N ALA A 230 21.50 -15.39 -2.51
CA ALA A 230 21.81 -16.06 -1.24
C ALA A 230 20.70 -15.96 -0.16
N PRO A 231 19.92 -14.86 -0.05
CA PRO A 231 18.91 -14.73 1.00
C PRO A 231 17.73 -15.70 0.85
N ILE A 232 17.25 -15.96 -0.37
CA ILE A 232 16.04 -16.78 -0.62
C ILE A 232 16.32 -18.27 -0.35
N ARG A 233 17.58 -18.69 -0.51
CA ARG A 233 18.06 -20.06 -0.21
C ARG A 233 18.42 -20.27 1.26
N SER A 234 18.47 -19.22 2.07
CA SER A 234 18.90 -19.31 3.47
C SER A 234 17.75 -19.75 4.39
N LYS A 235 17.94 -20.87 5.08
CA LYS A 235 17.02 -21.33 6.15
C LYS A 235 16.81 -20.28 7.25
N ALA A 236 17.78 -19.36 7.44
CA ALA A 236 17.68 -18.29 8.43
C ALA A 236 16.66 -17.21 8.05
N VAL A 237 16.48 -16.94 6.75
CA VAL A 237 15.47 -15.97 6.26
C VAL A 237 14.06 -16.50 6.50
N TRP A 238 13.85 -17.79 6.22
CA TRP A 238 12.59 -18.46 6.58
C TRP A 238 12.41 -18.59 8.10
N GLY A 239 13.47 -18.82 8.86
CA GLY A 239 13.44 -18.81 10.33
C GLY A 239 12.97 -17.48 10.92
N LEU A 240 13.49 -16.36 10.41
CA LEU A 240 13.05 -15.01 10.81
C LEU A 240 11.61 -14.70 10.37
N ALA A 241 11.20 -15.14 9.18
CA ALA A 241 9.81 -15.02 8.72
C ALA A 241 8.83 -15.79 9.63
N THR A 242 9.20 -16.99 10.08
CA THR A 242 8.40 -17.75 11.05
C THR A 242 8.38 -17.09 12.43
N ALA A 243 9.46 -16.42 12.85
CA ALA A 243 9.52 -15.70 14.12
C ALA A 243 8.61 -14.46 14.16
N TYR A 244 8.32 -13.84 13.01
CA TYR A 244 7.39 -12.71 12.89
C TYR A 244 5.91 -13.12 12.88
N THR A 245 5.59 -14.39 12.69
CA THR A 245 4.21 -14.87 12.91
C THR A 245 3.91 -14.88 14.41
N PRO A 246 2.77 -14.34 14.88
CA PRO A 246 2.47 -14.27 16.31
C PRO A 246 2.57 -15.66 16.96
N ARG A 247 3.52 -15.79 17.89
CA ARG A 247 3.84 -17.02 18.64
C ARG A 247 2.66 -17.61 19.43
N SER A 248 1.51 -16.93 19.47
CA SER A 248 0.35 -17.29 20.28
C SER A 248 -0.51 -18.45 19.76
N LYS A 249 -0.21 -19.04 18.58
CA LYS A 249 -1.03 -20.15 18.03
C LYS A 249 -0.33 -21.50 17.83
N TRP A 250 0.95 -21.64 18.21
CA TRP A 250 1.70 -22.91 18.03
C TRP A 250 2.05 -23.63 19.35
N GLY A 251 1.51 -23.17 20.49
CA GLY A 251 1.75 -23.78 21.81
C GLY A 251 1.18 -25.19 22.00
N SER A 252 0.42 -25.74 21.04
CA SER A 252 -0.23 -27.06 21.15
C SER A 252 0.38 -28.18 20.29
N LEU A 253 1.51 -27.95 19.62
CA LEU A 253 2.19 -28.98 18.81
C LEU A 253 3.60 -29.38 19.30
N HIS A 254 4.01 -28.92 20.49
CA HIS A 254 5.26 -29.31 21.14
C HIS A 254 5.13 -30.58 22.00
N PRO A 255 4.93 -31.77 21.37
CA PRO A 255 5.69 -32.93 21.86
C PRO A 255 6.30 -33.86 20.79
N CYS A 256 6.29 -33.52 19.49
CA CYS A 256 6.76 -34.49 18.46
C CYS A 256 8.18 -34.31 17.91
N LEU A 257 8.96 -33.35 18.40
CA LEU A 257 10.39 -33.24 18.04
C LEU A 257 11.27 -33.30 19.29
N GLY A 258 11.28 -34.48 19.90
CA GLY A 258 12.39 -34.89 20.75
C GLY A 258 13.61 -35.18 19.89
N TRP A 259 14.51 -34.22 19.76
CA TRP A 259 15.90 -34.49 19.40
C TRP A 259 16.73 -34.37 20.68
N ARG A 260 17.05 -35.53 21.25
CA ARG A 260 18.04 -35.68 22.32
C ARG A 260 19.43 -35.39 21.75
N HIS A 261 20.18 -34.56 22.45
CA HIS A 261 21.62 -34.74 22.60
C HIS A 261 21.87 -35.76 23.72
#